data_AF-A0AAW2T1A4-F1
#
_entry.id   AF-A0AAW2T1A4-F1
#
_cell.length_a   1.000
_cell.length_b   1.000
_cell.length_c   1.000
_cell.angle_alpha   90.00
_cell.angle_beta   90.00
_cell.angle_gamma   90.00
#
_symmetry.space_group_name_H-M   'P 1'
#
loop_
_entity.id
_entity.type
_entity.pdbx_description
1 polymer ?
#
loop_
_entity_poly.entity_id
_entity_poly.type
_entity_poly.pdbx_seq_one_letter_code
_entity_poly.pdbx_strand_id
1 'polypeptide(L)'
;MTDDIKDYLITKQILREILVSAGCAEAMKSLLVFLNSNAAQLPLKALHQPGVEADEMMRVLEIDKVTSRRTIERLLEEFLPHLNNSS
;
A
#
# COMPACT_ATOMS: atom_id res chain seq x y z
N MET A 1 7.91 9.49 -33.20
CA MET A 1 7.09 10.44 -32.41
C MET A 1 5.98 9.77 -31.61
N THR A 2 5.26 8.77 -32.12
CA THR A 2 4.32 7.96 -31.32
C THR A 2 4.98 6.80 -30.56
N ASP A 3 6.10 6.29 -31.09
CA ASP A 3 6.83 5.17 -30.48
C ASP A 3 7.63 5.63 -29.26
N ASP A 4 8.19 6.84 -29.28
CA ASP A 4 8.95 7.42 -28.17
C ASP A 4 8.07 7.67 -26.92
N ILE A 5 6.80 8.04 -27.11
CA ILE A 5 5.83 8.21 -26.02
C ILE A 5 5.40 6.85 -25.46
N LYS A 6 5.21 5.84 -26.32
CA LYS A 6 4.92 4.47 -25.88
C LYS A 6 6.09 3.88 -25.12
N ASP A 7 7.33 4.06 -25.60
CA ASP A 7 8.51 3.56 -24.93
C ASP A 7 8.75 4.26 -23.58
N TYR A 8 8.48 5.57 -23.49
CA TYR A 8 8.50 6.32 -22.22
C TYR A 8 7.45 5.80 -21.22
N LEU A 9 6.25 5.43 -21.69
CA LEU A 9 5.19 4.85 -20.86
C LEU A 9 5.40 3.35 -20.55
N ILE A 10 6.15 2.62 -21.39
CA ILE A 10 6.55 1.23 -21.16
C ILE A 10 7.70 1.16 -20.16
N THR A 11 8.65 2.12 -20.24
CA THR A 11 9.80 2.22 -19.32
C THR A 11 9.44 2.82 -17.97
N LYS A 12 8.52 3.80 -17.91
CA LYS A 12 7.83 4.13 -16.65
C LYS A 12 6.79 3.06 -16.37
N GLN A 13 7.18 2.00 -15.67
CA GLN A 13 6.22 1.10 -15.05
C GLN A 13 5.22 1.94 -14.27
N ILE A 14 3.99 2.04 -14.75
CA ILE A 14 2.91 2.75 -14.06
C ILE A 14 2.64 1.93 -12.79
N LEU A 15 3.24 2.37 -11.70
CA LEU A 15 3.02 1.84 -10.37
C LEU A 15 1.74 2.48 -9.84
N ARG A 16 0.98 1.72 -9.06
CA ARG A 16 -0.22 2.24 -8.39
C ARG A 16 0.18 2.71 -7.00
N GLU A 17 -0.53 3.70 -6.49
CA GLU A 17 -0.36 4.20 -5.13
C GLU A 17 -1.60 3.88 -4.30
N ILE A 18 -1.38 3.56 -3.02
CA ILE A 18 -2.42 3.36 -2.02
C ILE A 18 -2.12 4.30 -0.86
N LEU A 19 -3.06 5.18 -0.54
CA LEU A 19 -3.08 5.92 0.72
C LEU A 19 -3.88 5.10 1.73
N VAL A 20 -3.26 4.83 2.87
CA VAL A 20 -3.86 4.11 3.98
C VAL A 20 -3.92 5.03 5.18
N SER A 21 -5.08 5.07 5.84
CA SER A 21 -5.29 5.81 7.08
C SER A 21 -5.84 4.91 8.18
N ALA A 22 -5.41 5.11 9.43
CA ALA A 22 -5.94 4.40 10.59
C ALA A 22 -6.54 5.37 11.61
N GLY A 23 -7.36 4.86 12.54
CA GLY A 23 -7.96 5.69 13.59
C GLY A 23 -7.00 6.09 14.71
N CYS A 24 -5.85 5.40 14.83
CA CYS A 24 -4.79 5.72 15.78
C CYS A 24 -3.43 5.18 15.30
N ALA A 25 -2.35 5.65 15.94
CA ALA A 25 -0.98 5.26 15.60
C ALA A 25 -0.72 3.76 15.86
N GLU A 26 -1.30 3.17 16.90
CA GLU A 26 -1.18 1.75 17.22
C GLU A 26 -1.79 0.88 16.12
N ALA A 27 -2.97 1.26 15.61
CA ALA A 27 -3.63 0.56 14.53
C ALA A 27 -2.81 0.67 13.23
N MET A 28 -2.25 1.85 12.92
CA MET A 28 -1.35 2.02 11.78
C MET A 28 -0.11 1.14 11.91
N LYS A 29 0.51 1.10 13.09
CA LYS A 29 1.69 0.26 13.35
C LYS A 29 1.38 -1.23 13.17
N SER A 30 0.26 -1.70 13.72
CA SER A 30 -0.19 -3.09 13.56
C SER A 30 -0.44 -3.44 12.09
N LEU A 31 -1.10 -2.55 11.34
CA LEU A 31 -1.35 -2.73 9.92
C LEU A 31 -0.05 -2.80 9.11
N LEU A 32 0.91 -1.92 9.37
CA LEU A 32 2.22 -1.95 8.70
C LEU A 32 2.99 -3.22 8.98
N VAL A 33 2.95 -3.74 10.21
CA VAL A 33 3.56 -5.03 10.55
C VAL A 33 2.92 -6.15 9.73
N PHE A 34 1.59 -6.22 9.69
CA PHE A 34 0.86 -7.21 8.91
C PHE A 34 1.18 -7.15 7.41
N LEU A 35 1.18 -5.95 6.82
CA LEU A 35 1.51 -5.76 5.41
C LEU A 35 2.95 -6.19 5.10
N ASN A 36 3.91 -5.86 5.97
CA ASN A 36 5.31 -6.28 5.82
C ASN A 36 5.49 -7.80 5.95
N SER A 37 4.74 -8.46 6.85
CA SER A 37 4.73 -9.92 6.95
C SER A 37 4.17 -10.60 5.69
N ASN A 38 3.36 -9.89 4.90
CA ASN A 38 2.78 -10.35 3.64
C ASN A 38 3.52 -9.83 2.39
N ALA A 39 4.71 -9.24 2.54
CA ALA A 39 5.45 -8.63 1.43
C ALA A 39 5.73 -9.59 0.25
N ALA A 40 5.76 -10.90 0.50
CA ALA A 40 5.90 -11.92 -0.55
C ALA A 40 4.65 -12.06 -1.43
N GLN A 41 3.46 -11.79 -0.90
CA GLN A 41 2.18 -11.87 -1.61
C GLN A 41 1.75 -10.50 -2.16
N LEU A 42 2.14 -9.44 -1.45
CA LEU A 42 1.81 -8.06 -1.78
C LEU A 42 3.08 -7.20 -1.67
N PRO A 43 3.87 -7.06 -2.74
CA PRO A 43 5.09 -6.24 -2.71
C PRO A 43 4.69 -4.76 -2.62
N LEU A 44 4.60 -4.28 -1.38
CA LEU A 44 4.33 -2.89 -1.05
C LEU A 44 5.64 -2.19 -0.74
N LYS A 45 5.76 -0.95 -1.22
CA LYS A 45 6.92 -0.11 -0.93
C LYS A 45 6.45 1.23 -0.38
N ALA A 46 6.99 1.62 0.77
CA ALA A 46 6.69 2.95 1.32
C ALA A 46 7.18 4.04 0.36
N LEU A 47 6.30 5.00 0.07
CA LEU A 47 6.63 6.18 -0.72
C LEU A 47 6.79 7.39 0.18
N HIS A 48 7.85 8.14 -0.08
CA HIS A 48 8.08 9.40 0.58
C HIS A 48 7.16 10.46 -0.03
N GLN A 49 6.09 10.82 0.69
CA GLN A 49 5.14 11.82 0.23
C GLN A 49 5.10 13.00 1.22
N PRO A 50 5.72 14.15 0.84
CA PRO A 50 5.78 15.33 1.70
C PRO A 50 4.39 15.74 2.18
N GLY A 51 4.24 15.98 3.49
CA GLY A 51 2.98 16.38 4.11
C GLY A 51 2.09 15.24 4.60
N VAL A 52 2.21 14.03 4.04
CA VAL A 52 1.49 12.85 4.56
C VAL A 52 2.26 12.18 5.70
N GLU A 53 3.59 12.16 5.61
CA GLU A 53 4.44 11.50 6.61
C GLU A 53 4.45 12.17 7.99
N ALA A 54 4.04 13.45 8.05
CA ALA A 54 3.88 14.15 9.31
C ALA A 54 2.70 13.59 10.14
N ASP A 55 1.79 12.85 9.51
CA ASP A 55 0.69 12.18 10.17
C ASP A 55 1.05 10.71 10.46
N GLU A 56 1.18 10.38 11.75
CA GLU A 56 1.46 9.02 12.20
C GLU A 56 0.37 8.02 11.79
N MET A 57 -0.83 8.52 11.45
CA MET A 57 -2.00 7.74 11.06
C MET A 57 -2.12 7.55 9.55
N MET A 58 -1.23 8.11 8.72
CA MET A 58 -1.32 7.98 7.26
C MET A 58 -0.04 7.45 6.60
N ARG A 59 -0.18 6.55 5.63
CA ARG A 59 0.95 5.99 4.87
C ARG A 59 0.61 5.87 3.41
N VAL A 60 1.59 6.18 2.56
CA VAL A 60 1.47 6.08 1.11
C VAL A 60 2.37 4.93 0.67
N LEU A 61 1.78 3.98 -0.05
CA LEU A 61 2.43 2.76 -0.47
C LEU A 61 2.34 2.63 -1.98
N GLU A 62 3.46 2.36 -2.61
CA GLU A 62 3.55 1.91 -3.99
C GLU A 62 3.20 0.42 -4.07
N ILE A 63 2.47 0.05 -5.11
CA ILE A 63 2.13 -1.33 -5.43
C ILE A 63 2.27 -1.57 -6.93
N ASP A 64 2.55 -2.82 -7.30
CA ASP A 64 2.59 -3.21 -8.70
C ASP A 64 1.24 -2.99 -9.43
N LYS A 65 1.31 -2.91 -10.76
CA LYS A 65 0.13 -2.68 -11.60
C LYS A 65 -0.81 -3.88 -11.72
N VAL A 66 -0.30 -5.10 -11.47
CA VAL A 66 -1.01 -6.35 -11.73
C VAL A 66 -1.92 -6.71 -10.55
N THR A 67 -1.62 -6.18 -9.38
CA THR A 67 -2.39 -6.38 -8.18
C THR A 67 -3.76 -5.73 -8.34
N SER A 68 -4.79 -6.56 -8.23
CA SER A 68 -6.18 -6.13 -8.32
C SER A 68 -6.63 -5.49 -7.00
N ARG A 69 -7.61 -4.59 -7.08
CA ARG A 69 -8.29 -4.05 -5.90
C ARG A 69 -8.84 -5.16 -4.99
N ARG A 70 -9.43 -6.22 -5.58
CA ARG A 70 -9.97 -7.36 -4.84
C ARG A 70 -8.90 -8.09 -4.02
N THR A 71 -7.67 -8.17 -4.53
CA THR A 71 -6.54 -8.78 -3.80
C THR A 71 -6.20 -7.96 -2.56
N ILE A 72 -6.18 -6.63 -2.71
CA ILE A 72 -5.93 -5.69 -1.59
C ILE A 72 -7.06 -5.80 -0.56
N GLU A 73 -8.32 -5.79 -0.99
CA GLU A 73 -9.49 -5.90 -0.10
C GLU A 73 -9.46 -7.21 0.70
N ARG A 74 -9.20 -8.35 0.05
CA ARG A 74 -9.08 -9.65 0.74
C ARG A 74 -7.97 -9.66 1.81
N LEU A 75 -6.81 -9.09 1.49
CA LEU A 75 -5.71 -9.00 2.45
C LEU A 75 -6.10 -8.13 3.65
N LEU A 76 -6.82 -7.02 3.42
CA LEU A 76 -7.34 -6.17 4.51
C LEU A 76 -8.44 -6.86 5.32
N GLU A 77 -9.29 -7.67 4.68
CA GLU A 77 -10.30 -8.49 5.37
C GLU A 77 -9.65 -9.51 6.32
N GLU A 78 -8.53 -10.12 5.94
CA GLU A 78 -7.74 -11.02 6.79
C GLU A 78 -7.10 -10.32 8.00
N PHE A 79 -6.89 -9.01 7.91
CA PHE A 79 -6.38 -8.21 9.03
C PHE A 79 -7.45 -7.92 10.10
N LEU A 80 -8.73 -7.77 9.73
CA LEU A 80 -9.81 -7.39 10.66
C LEU A 80 -9.94 -8.30 11.91
N PRO A 81 -9.84 -9.64 11.82
CA PRO A 81 -9.85 -10.51 13.00
C PRO A 81 -8.72 -10.23 13.99
N HIS A 82 -7.57 -9.73 13.53
CA HIS A 82 -6.42 -9.42 14.37
C HIS A 82 -6.63 -8.16 15.23
N LEU A 83 -7.51 -7.25 14.80
CA LEU A 83 -7.89 -6.07 15.58
C LEU A 83 -8.85 -6.41 16.73
N ASN A 84 -9.74 -7.40 16.53
CA ASN A 84 -10.78 -7.75 17.51
C ASN A 84 -10.28 -8.61 18.67
N ASN A 85 -9.13 -9.27 18.53
CA ASN A 85 -8.56 -10.14 19.56
C ASN A 85 -7.57 -9.44 20.50
N SER A 86 -7.36 -8.13 20.33
CA SER A 86 -6.46 -7.31 21.15
C SER A 86 -7.17 -6.52 22.24
N SER A 87 -8.43 -6.86 22.54
CA SER A 87 -9.29 -6.17 23.52
C SER A 87 -9.47 -6.95 24.82
#